data_AF-A0A318UJD0-F1
#
_entry.id   AF-A0A318UJD0-F1
#
_cell.length_a   1.000
_cell.length_b   1.000
_cell.length_c   1.000
_cell.angle_alpha   90.00
_cell.angle_beta   90.00
_cell.angle_gamma   90.00
#
_symmetry.space_group_name_H-M   'P 1'
#
loop_
_entity.id
_entity.type
_entity.pdbx_description
1 polymer ?
#
loop_
_entity_poly.entity_id
_entity_poly.type
_entity_poly.pdbx_seq_one_letter_code
_entity_poly.pdbx_strand_id
1 'polypeptide(L)'
;MKKIFIISLFAVFMGFGITSCKKNETLNANLDAIDRNATVKSSLDTWLEVNFLNPYNIEVKYRWDPYEADLDKNLAPPKENLIIPAMETVRDIWIRPYEKVGGANFMKINTPKQFYLIGSPSYNGDGTIVLGTAEGGKKIVLYVINYFSKSNTANTREMIHTIQHEFTHILNQKTPYKPDFDLVTKSDYTANWNIPNLTTARSLGFITQYSRSNPLEDFAEMVSSMLQYGKLQYDAIVNALPADPQAKLRKKEQFVVEYFRTVWNIDFYALQAEVTAATDRNAPPLSTVLGTGQTYTTFTASPSTQTPQSAEFLGLWNTSKTAMAAQNFVLTQYSMTFGTGNLMTFRYTFTNTAGTTTYYGDIDYTMAIDGNGVATLTPVSPQPTTTTYGNYGVIKNSVAGIANYLLNNKFKIDYAPNVVAGTKGLPGAFGAFYKSTDQNSYLIGTLN
;
A
#
# COMPACT_ATOMS: atom_id res chain seq x y z
N MET A 1 62.87 61.14 -23.13
CA MET A 1 63.67 59.96 -22.72
C MET A 1 62.82 59.11 -21.80
N LYS A 2 62.84 57.78 -21.99
CA LYS A 2 62.27 56.72 -21.13
C LYS A 2 60.73 56.75 -20.99
N LYS A 3 59.95 56.17 -21.90
CA LYS A 3 59.88 54.78 -22.41
C LYS A 3 59.39 53.76 -21.36
N ILE A 4 58.40 52.97 -21.80
CA ILE A 4 58.05 51.60 -21.36
C ILE A 4 57.36 51.57 -19.97
N PHE A 5 56.03 51.47 -19.86
CA PHE A 5 55.37 50.17 -19.61
C PHE A 5 53.81 50.19 -19.70
N ILE A 6 53.19 50.98 -20.59
CA ILE A 6 51.69 51.04 -20.69
C ILE A 6 51.10 50.55 -22.04
N ILE A 7 51.92 50.00 -22.94
CA ILE A 7 51.48 49.54 -24.27
C ILE A 7 51.99 48.11 -24.55
N SER A 8 51.79 47.18 -23.62
CA SER A 8 52.24 45.78 -23.79
C SER A 8 51.31 44.73 -23.15
N LEU A 9 50.03 45.03 -22.95
CA LEU A 9 49.05 44.00 -22.54
C LEU A 9 47.73 44.03 -23.34
N PHE A 10 47.60 44.93 -24.32
CA PHE A 10 46.41 45.04 -25.18
C PHE A 10 46.66 44.62 -26.64
N ALA A 11 47.85 44.10 -26.97
CA ALA A 11 48.27 43.75 -28.33
C ALA A 11 48.78 42.30 -28.48
N VAL A 12 48.47 41.42 -27.51
CA VAL A 12 48.76 39.97 -27.60
C VAL A 12 47.47 39.13 -27.64
N PHE A 13 46.29 39.77 -27.57
CA PHE A 13 44.99 39.09 -27.65
C PHE A 13 44.39 39.05 -29.07
N MET A 14 45.13 39.52 -30.09
CA MET A 14 44.60 39.75 -31.43
C MET A 14 45.48 39.15 -32.53
N GLY A 15 45.68 37.83 -32.48
CA GLY A 15 46.44 37.19 -33.55
C GLY A 15 46.77 35.71 -33.40
N PHE A 16 45.79 34.85 -33.10
CA PHE A 16 45.87 33.46 -33.54
C PHE A 16 44.50 32.90 -33.90
N GLY A 17 44.26 32.83 -35.22
CA GLY A 17 43.69 31.66 -35.86
C GLY A 17 42.21 31.38 -35.63
N ILE A 18 41.38 32.08 -36.40
CA ILE A 18 40.01 31.65 -36.73
C ILE A 18 40.12 30.40 -37.62
N THR A 19 40.40 29.23 -37.04
CA THR A 19 40.21 27.95 -37.73
C THR A 19 38.77 27.50 -37.50
N SER A 20 37.83 28.12 -38.21
CA SER A 20 36.50 27.53 -38.36
C SER A 20 36.68 26.26 -39.20
N CYS A 21 36.66 25.10 -38.54
CA CYS A 21 36.37 23.85 -39.21
C CYS A 21 35.00 23.99 -39.88
N LYS A 22 34.98 24.29 -41.17
CA LYS A 22 33.84 24.00 -42.02
C LYS A 22 33.71 22.49 -42.14
N LYS A 23 33.11 21.85 -41.13
CA LYS A 23 32.42 20.58 -41.36
C LYS A 23 31.06 20.91 -41.94
N ASN A 24 30.99 21.01 -43.26
CA ASN A 24 29.75 20.80 -44.01
C ASN A 24 29.41 19.30 -43.96
N GLU A 25 29.14 18.79 -42.77
CA GLU A 25 28.36 17.58 -42.66
C GLU A 25 26.91 18.07 -42.75
N THR A 26 26.27 17.86 -43.90
CA THR A 26 24.81 17.89 -43.95
C THR A 26 24.33 16.96 -42.86
N LEU A 27 23.73 17.53 -41.81
CA LEU A 27 23.11 16.79 -40.74
C LEU A 27 21.98 15.97 -41.38
N ASN A 28 22.30 14.75 -41.80
CA ASN A 28 21.32 13.74 -42.16
C ASN A 28 20.79 13.12 -40.86
N ALA A 29 20.40 14.00 -39.92
CA ALA A 29 19.53 13.60 -38.84
C ALA A 29 18.15 13.54 -39.46
N ASN A 30 17.54 12.36 -39.42
CA ASN A 30 16.12 12.27 -39.64
C ASN A 30 15.44 13.15 -38.57
N LEU A 31 15.04 14.36 -38.96
CA LEU A 31 14.35 15.28 -38.05
C LEU A 31 12.98 14.73 -37.67
N ASP A 32 12.40 13.78 -38.41
CA ASP A 32 11.19 13.04 -38.01
C ASP A 32 11.46 12.08 -36.85
N ALA A 33 12.71 11.65 -36.63
CA ALA A 33 13.10 10.91 -35.43
C ALA A 33 13.25 11.81 -34.19
N ILE A 34 13.28 13.13 -34.40
CA ILE A 34 13.37 14.17 -33.35
C ILE A 34 12.01 14.88 -33.19
N ASP A 35 11.14 14.84 -34.20
CA ASP A 35 9.77 15.32 -34.13
C ASP A 35 8.93 14.40 -33.24
N ARG A 36 8.88 14.77 -31.96
CA ARG A 36 8.06 14.09 -30.94
C ARG A 36 6.56 14.12 -31.24
N ASN A 37 6.10 14.96 -32.18
CA ASN A 37 4.69 14.99 -32.59
C ASN A 37 4.31 13.88 -33.57
N ALA A 38 5.28 13.19 -34.17
CA ALA A 38 5.05 12.05 -35.06
C ALA A 38 5.21 10.69 -34.34
N THR A 39 4.91 10.64 -33.04
CA THR A 39 4.99 9.37 -32.31
C THR A 39 3.83 8.48 -32.71
N VAL A 40 4.12 7.32 -33.32
CA VAL A 40 3.10 6.30 -33.61
C VAL A 40 2.43 5.90 -32.29
N LYS A 41 1.10 6.02 -32.26
CA LYS A 41 0.28 5.67 -31.09
C LYS A 41 0.54 4.22 -30.68
N SER A 42 0.98 4.03 -29.44
CA SER A 42 1.26 2.73 -28.87
C SER A 42 0.00 2.03 -28.33
N SER A 43 0.12 0.76 -27.97
CA SER A 43 -0.92 0.05 -27.22
C SER A 43 -1.19 0.67 -25.85
N LEU A 44 -0.15 1.24 -25.23
CA LEU A 44 -0.28 1.97 -23.96
C LEU A 44 -1.12 3.24 -24.12
N ASP A 45 -0.84 4.05 -25.15
CA ASP A 45 -1.62 5.26 -25.44
C ASP A 45 -3.10 4.93 -25.68
N THR A 46 -3.35 3.90 -26.49
CA THR A 46 -4.71 3.42 -26.77
C THR A 46 -5.41 2.97 -25.50
N TRP A 47 -4.70 2.26 -24.61
CA TRP A 47 -5.25 1.83 -23.34
C TRP A 47 -5.60 3.02 -22.43
N LEU A 48 -4.73 4.03 -22.34
CA LEU A 48 -4.96 5.24 -21.56
C LEU A 48 -6.15 6.04 -22.11
N GLU A 49 -6.26 6.18 -23.43
CA GLU A 49 -7.40 6.87 -24.02
C GLU A 49 -8.73 6.17 -23.73
N VAL A 50 -8.78 4.85 -23.88
CA VAL A 50 -10.01 4.07 -23.63
C VAL A 50 -10.42 4.10 -22.16
N ASN A 51 -9.45 4.09 -21.23
CA ASN A 51 -9.73 3.98 -19.80
C ASN A 51 -9.79 5.34 -19.07
N PHE A 52 -9.25 6.42 -19.65
CA PHE A 52 -9.16 7.74 -19.01
C PHE A 52 -9.68 8.87 -19.87
N LEU A 53 -9.12 9.07 -21.07
CA LEU A 53 -9.47 10.23 -21.89
C LEU A 53 -10.93 10.19 -22.34
N ASN A 54 -11.36 9.10 -22.97
CA ASN A 54 -12.70 8.97 -23.51
C ASN A 54 -13.80 8.97 -22.42
N PRO A 55 -13.67 8.22 -21.31
CA PRO A 55 -14.71 8.19 -20.29
C PRO A 55 -14.75 9.43 -19.39
N TYR A 56 -13.60 10.08 -19.12
CA TYR A 56 -13.48 11.10 -18.06
C TYR A 56 -12.90 12.44 -18.52
N ASN A 57 -12.40 12.53 -19.76
CA ASN A 57 -11.62 13.65 -20.26
C ASN A 57 -10.37 13.92 -19.39
N ILE A 58 -9.67 12.83 -19.05
CA ILE A 58 -8.41 12.84 -18.30
C ILE A 58 -7.28 12.44 -19.25
N GLU A 59 -6.37 13.37 -19.52
CA GLU A 59 -5.11 13.07 -20.21
C GLU A 59 -4.11 12.46 -19.22
N VAL A 60 -3.51 11.32 -19.56
CA VAL A 60 -2.43 10.73 -18.76
C VAL A 60 -1.12 10.93 -19.50
N LYS A 61 -0.36 11.96 -19.10
CA LYS A 61 0.96 12.24 -19.64
C LYS A 61 2.02 11.42 -18.89
N TYR A 62 2.78 10.63 -19.63
CA TYR A 62 3.88 9.83 -19.09
C TYR A 62 5.19 10.00 -19.86
N ARG A 63 5.11 10.48 -21.11
CA ARG A 63 6.29 10.81 -21.90
C ARG A 63 6.96 12.04 -21.29
N TRP A 64 8.29 11.99 -21.22
CA TRP A 64 9.08 13.03 -20.60
C TRP A 64 8.92 14.38 -21.32
N ASP A 65 8.43 15.37 -20.58
CA ASP A 65 8.33 16.75 -21.03
C ASP A 65 9.14 17.65 -20.07
N PRO A 66 10.29 18.22 -20.52
CA PRO A 66 11.12 19.07 -19.67
C PRO A 66 10.43 20.38 -19.29
N TYR A 67 9.36 20.79 -19.97
CA TYR A 67 8.61 22.01 -19.63
C TYR A 67 7.52 21.80 -18.58
N GLU A 68 7.16 20.54 -18.30
CA GLU A 68 6.15 20.16 -17.30
C GLU A 68 6.79 19.61 -16.01
N ALA A 69 8.06 19.19 -16.08
CA ALA A 69 8.85 18.78 -14.92
C ALA A 69 9.46 20.01 -14.22
N ASP A 70 9.50 20.00 -12.89
CA ASP A 70 10.18 21.02 -12.11
C ASP A 70 11.68 20.98 -12.44
N LEU A 71 12.17 22.03 -13.13
CA LEU A 71 13.54 22.12 -13.66
C LEU A 71 14.59 22.13 -12.55
N ASP A 72 14.21 22.53 -11.33
CA ASP A 72 15.11 22.59 -10.18
C ASP A 72 15.19 21.24 -9.44
N LYS A 73 14.53 20.19 -9.95
CA LYS A 73 14.48 18.86 -9.32
C LYS A 73 15.14 17.80 -10.22
N ASN A 74 15.88 16.91 -9.57
CA ASN A 74 16.44 15.73 -10.23
C ASN A 74 15.36 14.66 -10.41
N LEU A 75 14.63 14.76 -11.52
CA LEU A 75 13.48 13.91 -11.83
C LEU A 75 13.83 12.89 -12.92
N ALA A 76 13.29 11.68 -12.80
CA ALA A 76 13.46 10.59 -13.77
C ALA A 76 12.13 10.24 -14.44
N PRO A 77 12.13 9.85 -15.73
CA PRO A 77 10.92 9.41 -16.42
C PRO A 77 10.35 8.12 -15.80
N PRO A 78 9.02 7.90 -15.89
CA PRO A 78 8.39 6.66 -15.46
C PRO A 78 8.75 5.50 -16.40
N LYS A 79 8.92 4.30 -15.86
CA LYS A 79 9.08 3.06 -16.63
C LYS A 79 7.72 2.69 -17.24
N GLU A 80 7.66 2.51 -18.56
CA GLU A 80 6.38 2.31 -19.26
C GLU A 80 5.60 1.09 -18.80
N ASN A 81 6.30 -0.01 -18.45
CA ASN A 81 5.68 -1.24 -17.97
C ASN A 81 4.98 -1.10 -16.60
N LEU A 82 5.22 0.00 -15.88
CA LEU A 82 4.57 0.30 -14.59
C LEU A 82 3.36 1.23 -14.73
N ILE A 83 3.16 1.85 -15.90
CA ILE A 83 2.08 2.82 -16.11
C ILE A 83 0.71 2.16 -16.06
N ILE A 84 0.50 1.06 -16.81
CA ILE A 84 -0.79 0.36 -16.77
C ILE A 84 -1.09 -0.13 -15.34
N PRO A 85 -0.19 -0.82 -14.62
CA PRO A 85 -0.44 -1.19 -13.24
C PRO A 85 -0.83 -0.02 -12.34
N ALA A 86 -0.12 1.11 -12.41
CA ALA A 86 -0.42 2.29 -11.60
C ALA A 86 -1.79 2.88 -11.95
N MET A 87 -2.06 3.09 -13.24
CA MET A 87 -3.31 3.69 -13.69
C MET A 87 -4.50 2.73 -13.50
N GLU A 88 -4.32 1.42 -13.58
CA GLU A 88 -5.37 0.48 -13.17
C GLU A 88 -5.75 0.65 -11.71
N THR A 89 -4.78 0.84 -10.81
CA THR A 89 -5.04 1.13 -9.40
C THR A 89 -5.81 2.44 -9.23
N VAL A 90 -5.44 3.50 -9.97
CA VAL A 90 -6.19 4.77 -10.01
C VAL A 90 -7.65 4.56 -10.46
N ARG A 91 -7.86 3.83 -11.55
CA ARG A 91 -9.21 3.54 -12.06
C ARG A 91 -10.02 2.71 -11.06
N ASP A 92 -9.41 1.67 -10.51
CA ASP A 92 -10.14 0.63 -9.79
C ASP A 92 -10.42 0.97 -8.33
N ILE A 93 -9.51 1.71 -7.67
CA ILE A 93 -9.64 2.05 -6.24
C ILE A 93 -10.13 3.49 -6.05
N TRP A 94 -9.88 4.41 -6.99
CA TRP A 94 -10.39 5.79 -6.89
C TRP A 94 -11.62 6.02 -7.76
N ILE A 95 -11.53 5.90 -9.09
CA ILE A 95 -12.64 6.31 -9.99
C ILE A 95 -13.90 5.46 -9.80
N ARG A 96 -13.79 4.13 -9.90
CA ARG A 96 -14.94 3.22 -9.90
C ARG A 96 -15.79 3.29 -8.61
N PRO A 97 -15.20 3.36 -7.40
CA PRO A 97 -15.98 3.57 -6.17
C PRO A 97 -16.82 4.84 -6.19
N TYR A 98 -16.26 5.96 -6.65
CA TYR A 98 -17.00 7.22 -6.78
C TYR A 98 -18.11 7.15 -7.83
N GLU A 99 -17.87 6.51 -8.98
CA GLU A 99 -18.95 6.32 -9.97
C GLU A 99 -20.11 5.48 -9.43
N LYS A 100 -19.78 4.45 -8.64
CA LYS A 100 -20.78 3.55 -8.06
C LYS A 100 -21.66 4.25 -7.03
N VAL A 101 -21.07 5.12 -6.20
CA VAL A 101 -21.79 5.78 -5.08
C VAL A 101 -22.31 7.17 -5.46
N GLY A 102 -21.54 7.97 -6.19
CA GLY A 102 -21.90 9.33 -6.63
C GLY A 102 -22.54 9.39 -8.02
N GLY A 103 -22.65 8.26 -8.72
CA GLY A 103 -23.23 8.18 -10.06
C GLY A 103 -22.23 8.44 -11.19
N ALA A 104 -22.59 8.02 -12.40
CA ALA A 104 -21.70 7.98 -13.57
C ALA A 104 -21.15 9.35 -14.02
N ASN A 105 -21.76 10.46 -13.62
CA ASN A 105 -21.33 11.80 -14.01
C ASN A 105 -20.39 12.46 -12.98
N PHE A 106 -20.36 11.99 -11.73
CA PHE A 106 -19.60 12.65 -10.67
C PHE A 106 -18.11 12.75 -11.04
N MET A 107 -17.50 11.63 -11.44
CA MET A 107 -16.09 11.62 -11.83
C MET A 107 -15.84 12.41 -13.12
N LYS A 108 -16.74 12.35 -14.11
CA LYS A 108 -16.59 13.10 -15.37
C LYS A 108 -16.53 14.62 -15.16
N ILE A 109 -17.29 15.12 -14.20
CA ILE A 109 -17.38 16.55 -13.90
C ILE A 109 -16.24 16.98 -12.98
N ASN A 110 -15.89 16.16 -11.98
CA ASN A 110 -15.03 16.58 -10.87
C ASN A 110 -13.56 16.20 -10.99
N THR A 111 -13.22 15.24 -11.84
CA THR A 111 -11.81 14.82 -12.00
C THR A 111 -10.92 15.93 -12.57
N PRO A 112 -9.61 15.92 -12.23
CA PRO A 112 -8.61 16.73 -12.93
C PRO A 112 -8.62 16.42 -14.42
N LYS A 113 -8.09 17.33 -15.23
CA LYS A 113 -7.98 17.14 -16.68
C LYS A 113 -6.70 16.43 -17.10
N GLN A 114 -5.72 16.34 -16.20
CA GLN A 114 -4.45 15.70 -16.51
C GLN A 114 -3.85 14.99 -15.29
N PHE A 115 -3.27 13.81 -15.54
CA PHE A 115 -2.24 13.22 -14.70
C PHE A 115 -0.88 13.40 -15.39
N TYR A 116 0.14 13.83 -14.64
CA TYR A 116 1.53 13.79 -15.09
C TYR A 116 2.33 12.79 -14.25
N LEU A 117 2.87 11.76 -14.90
CA LEU A 117 3.51 10.63 -14.23
C LEU A 117 5.04 10.81 -14.21
N ILE A 118 5.63 10.72 -13.02
CA ILE A 118 7.07 10.89 -12.80
C ILE A 118 7.62 9.65 -12.08
N GLY A 119 8.75 9.15 -12.56
CA GLY A 119 9.34 7.90 -12.08
C GLY A 119 10.00 8.00 -10.71
N SER A 120 10.64 9.13 -10.41
CA SER A 120 11.39 9.35 -9.17
C SER A 120 10.57 10.10 -8.11
N PRO A 121 10.99 10.06 -6.83
CA PRO A 121 10.51 11.01 -5.83
C PRO A 121 10.91 12.45 -6.18
N SER A 122 10.15 13.41 -5.64
CA SER A 122 10.56 14.82 -5.55
C SER A 122 10.69 15.19 -4.07
N TYR A 123 11.62 16.09 -3.75
CA TYR A 123 11.91 16.50 -2.38
C TYR A 123 11.79 18.02 -2.24
N ASN A 124 11.12 18.47 -1.19
CA ASN A 124 11.07 19.87 -0.79
C ASN A 124 12.40 20.30 -0.15
N GLY A 125 12.62 21.62 -0.04
CA GLY A 125 13.82 22.18 0.58
C GLY A 125 13.99 21.82 2.06
N ASP A 126 12.90 21.43 2.74
CA ASP A 126 12.87 20.95 4.12
C ASP A 126 13.08 19.43 4.25
N GLY A 127 13.33 18.73 3.13
CA GLY A 127 13.57 17.29 3.09
C GLY A 127 12.30 16.42 3.03
N THR A 128 11.10 17.01 3.03
CA THR A 128 9.85 16.26 2.88
C THR A 128 9.67 15.76 1.44
N ILE A 129 9.11 14.56 1.27
CA ILE A 129 8.82 13.97 -0.04
C ILE A 129 7.49 14.50 -0.59
N VAL A 130 7.48 14.85 -1.87
CA VAL A 130 6.25 15.19 -2.61
C VAL A 130 5.82 13.96 -3.40
N LEU A 131 4.67 13.40 -3.02
CA LEU A 131 4.09 12.23 -3.68
C LEU A 131 3.05 12.60 -4.73
N GLY A 132 2.45 13.79 -4.59
CA GLY A 132 1.68 14.43 -5.63
C GLY A 132 1.44 15.91 -5.35
N THR A 133 0.95 16.61 -6.36
CA THR A 133 0.53 18.01 -6.28
C THR A 133 -0.66 18.25 -7.19
N ALA A 134 -1.64 19.05 -6.75
CA ALA A 134 -2.68 19.59 -7.61
C ALA A 134 -2.36 21.03 -8.05
N GLU A 135 -2.28 21.25 -9.37
CA GLU A 135 -2.14 22.59 -9.95
C GLU A 135 -3.51 23.09 -10.44
N GLY A 136 -4.08 24.07 -9.73
CA GLY A 136 -5.34 24.75 -10.11
C GLY A 136 -6.54 23.82 -10.32
N GLY A 137 -6.53 22.67 -9.66
CA GLY A 137 -7.51 21.60 -9.80
C GLY A 137 -7.63 20.96 -11.18
N LYS A 138 -6.64 21.20 -12.06
CA LYS A 138 -6.61 20.69 -13.44
C LYS A 138 -5.58 19.59 -13.64
N LYS A 139 -4.47 19.60 -12.91
CA LYS A 139 -3.37 18.65 -13.06
C LYS A 139 -3.07 18.00 -11.71
N ILE A 140 -2.93 16.68 -11.69
CA ILE A 140 -2.31 15.95 -10.58
C ILE A 140 -0.98 15.38 -11.07
N VAL A 141 0.12 15.72 -10.40
CA VAL A 141 1.40 15.06 -10.63
C VAL A 141 1.51 13.84 -9.72
N LEU A 142 1.85 12.67 -10.25
CA LEU A 142 2.11 11.47 -9.46
C LEU A 142 3.59 11.09 -9.57
N TYR A 143 4.27 11.15 -8.44
CA TYR A 143 5.70 10.80 -8.33
C TYR A 143 5.88 9.31 -8.03
N VAL A 144 7.14 8.87 -7.96
CA VAL A 144 7.56 7.53 -7.51
C VAL A 144 7.00 6.35 -8.32
N ILE A 145 6.56 6.56 -9.57
CA ILE A 145 6.02 5.48 -10.42
C ILE A 145 7.02 4.33 -10.59
N ASN A 146 8.33 4.60 -10.58
CA ASN A 146 9.35 3.54 -10.70
C ASN A 146 9.50 2.65 -9.46
N TYR A 147 8.90 3.07 -8.34
CA TYR A 147 8.87 2.36 -7.06
C TYR A 147 7.49 1.80 -6.74
N PHE A 148 6.50 2.05 -7.60
CA PHE A 148 5.16 1.52 -7.44
C PHE A 148 5.10 0.03 -7.77
N SER A 149 4.49 -0.74 -6.88
CA SER A 149 4.07 -2.10 -7.17
C SER A 149 2.60 -2.30 -6.85
N LYS A 150 1.81 -2.70 -7.86
CA LYS A 150 0.41 -3.09 -7.67
C LYS A 150 0.26 -4.30 -6.75
N SER A 151 1.28 -5.14 -6.65
CA SER A 151 1.30 -6.29 -5.73
C SER A 151 1.67 -5.91 -4.29
N ASN A 152 1.91 -4.61 -4.02
CA ASN A 152 2.17 -4.11 -2.67
C ASN A 152 0.99 -3.24 -2.23
N THR A 153 0.10 -3.80 -1.39
CA THR A 153 -1.10 -3.07 -0.93
C THR A 153 -0.73 -1.74 -0.26
N ALA A 154 0.38 -1.66 0.48
CA ALA A 154 0.83 -0.41 1.10
C ALA A 154 1.16 0.66 0.04
N ASN A 155 1.83 0.30 -1.05
CA ASN A 155 2.08 1.24 -2.16
C ASN A 155 0.78 1.68 -2.84
N THR A 156 -0.17 0.75 -3.05
CA THR A 156 -1.47 1.13 -3.63
C THR A 156 -2.25 2.07 -2.72
N ARG A 157 -2.21 1.85 -1.40
CA ARG A 157 -2.89 2.70 -0.42
C ARG A 157 -2.27 4.08 -0.32
N GLU A 158 -0.95 4.18 -0.42
CA GLU A 158 -0.26 5.47 -0.39
C GLU A 158 -0.57 6.31 -1.62
N MET A 159 -0.48 5.71 -2.82
CA MET A 159 -0.83 6.40 -4.06
C MET A 159 -2.29 6.88 -4.06
N ILE A 160 -3.21 6.04 -3.56
CA ILE A 160 -4.62 6.40 -3.46
C ILE A 160 -4.83 7.49 -2.40
N HIS A 161 -4.15 7.44 -1.25
CA HIS A 161 -4.23 8.51 -0.26
C HIS A 161 -3.84 9.87 -0.87
N THR A 162 -2.73 9.94 -1.61
CA THR A 162 -2.32 11.16 -2.32
C THR A 162 -3.39 11.62 -3.31
N ILE A 163 -3.92 10.73 -4.16
CA ILE A 163 -4.94 11.12 -5.15
C ILE A 163 -6.22 11.60 -4.48
N GLN A 164 -6.66 10.93 -3.40
CA GLN A 164 -7.86 11.31 -2.66
C GLN A 164 -7.69 12.65 -1.95
N HIS A 165 -6.50 12.91 -1.40
CA HIS A 165 -6.13 14.17 -0.79
C HIS A 165 -6.24 15.31 -1.82
N GLU A 166 -5.54 15.20 -2.95
CA GLU A 166 -5.57 16.20 -4.02
C GLU A 166 -6.97 16.38 -4.62
N PHE A 167 -7.72 15.28 -4.80
CA PHE A 167 -9.08 15.34 -5.28
C PHE A 167 -10.01 16.08 -4.31
N THR A 168 -9.78 15.95 -3.00
CA THR A 168 -10.55 16.70 -1.99
C THR A 168 -10.33 18.19 -2.12
N HIS A 169 -9.08 18.63 -2.37
CA HIS A 169 -8.79 20.03 -2.68
C HIS A 169 -9.57 20.52 -3.91
N ILE A 170 -9.66 19.71 -4.97
CA ILE A 170 -10.47 20.04 -6.17
C ILE A 170 -11.95 20.22 -5.81
N LEU A 171 -12.52 19.32 -5.03
CA LEU A 171 -13.91 19.42 -4.59
C LEU A 171 -14.13 20.67 -3.74
N ASN A 172 -13.23 20.97 -2.80
CA ASN A 172 -13.32 22.13 -1.93
C ASN A 172 -13.21 23.46 -2.70
N GLN A 173 -12.37 23.52 -3.73
CA GLN A 173 -12.27 24.68 -4.63
C GLN A 173 -13.56 24.93 -5.41
N LYS A 174 -14.27 23.88 -5.82
CA LYS A 174 -15.55 23.99 -6.54
C LYS A 174 -16.70 24.37 -5.62
N THR A 175 -16.76 23.74 -4.45
CA THR A 175 -17.78 24.06 -3.43
C THR A 175 -17.16 23.83 -2.05
N PRO A 176 -16.97 24.90 -1.26
CA PRO A 176 -16.23 24.83 0.00
C PRO A 176 -16.99 24.01 1.06
N TYR A 177 -16.25 23.36 1.94
CA TYR A 177 -16.81 22.80 3.17
C TYR A 177 -17.15 23.90 4.18
N LYS A 178 -17.87 23.57 5.26
CA LYS A 178 -18.28 24.56 6.27
C LYS A 178 -17.08 25.05 7.10
N PRO A 179 -16.87 26.38 7.26
CA PRO A 179 -15.77 26.93 8.07
C PRO A 179 -15.73 26.45 9.53
N ASP A 180 -16.84 25.94 10.06
CA ASP A 180 -16.92 25.37 11.42
C ASP A 180 -15.95 24.19 11.63
N PHE A 181 -15.56 23.49 10.55
CA PHE A 181 -14.54 22.44 10.62
C PHE A 181 -13.21 23.00 11.15
N ASP A 182 -12.80 24.18 10.66
CA ASP A 182 -11.52 24.81 11.00
C ASP A 182 -11.43 25.12 12.50
N LEU A 183 -12.58 25.32 13.15
CA LEU A 183 -12.68 25.67 14.56
C LEU A 183 -12.38 24.50 15.51
N VAL A 184 -12.45 23.24 15.04
CA VAL A 184 -12.30 22.05 15.90
C VAL A 184 -10.88 21.94 16.50
N THR A 185 -9.86 22.33 15.74
CA THR A 185 -8.44 22.27 16.14
C THR A 185 -7.69 23.58 15.85
N LYS A 186 -8.41 24.71 15.83
CA LYS A 186 -7.89 26.04 15.44
C LYS A 186 -6.60 26.44 16.15
N SER A 187 -6.47 26.12 17.44
CA SER A 187 -5.32 26.49 18.27
C SER A 187 -4.01 25.79 17.91
N ASP A 188 -4.08 24.67 17.19
CA ASP A 188 -2.98 23.72 17.10
C ASP A 188 -2.40 23.56 15.68
N TYR A 189 -2.91 24.34 14.71
CA TYR A 189 -2.32 24.49 13.39
C TYR A 189 -0.96 25.18 13.46
N THR A 190 -0.01 24.74 12.65
CA THR A 190 1.37 25.25 12.66
C THR A 190 2.08 25.01 11.33
N ALA A 191 2.90 25.98 10.91
CA ALA A 191 3.82 25.81 9.79
C ALA A 191 4.89 24.73 10.04
N ASN A 192 5.20 24.45 11.31
CA ASN A 192 6.18 23.44 11.74
C ASN A 192 5.51 22.07 11.96
N TRP A 193 4.57 21.70 11.08
CA TRP A 193 3.77 20.48 11.21
C TRP A 193 4.61 19.20 11.16
N ASN A 194 5.76 19.26 10.49
CA ASN A 194 6.70 18.17 10.27
C ASN A 194 7.64 17.90 11.46
N ILE A 195 7.66 18.76 12.48
CA ILE A 195 8.50 18.56 13.68
C ILE A 195 7.89 17.52 14.63
N PRO A 196 6.60 17.61 15.02
CA PRO A 196 6.03 16.69 15.99
C PRO A 196 5.54 15.40 15.33
N ASN A 197 5.82 14.25 15.95
CA ASN A 197 5.44 12.95 15.42
C ASN A 197 3.92 12.72 15.39
N LEU A 198 3.51 11.64 14.72
CA LEU A 198 2.11 11.24 14.54
C LEU A 198 1.35 11.07 15.86
N THR A 199 2.00 10.53 16.90
CA THR A 199 1.38 10.36 18.23
C THR A 199 1.04 11.72 18.83
N THR A 200 1.96 12.69 18.75
CA THR A 200 1.70 14.06 19.20
C THR A 200 0.55 14.69 18.40
N ALA A 201 0.57 14.60 17.07
CA ALA A 201 -0.51 15.13 16.24
C ALA A 201 -1.89 14.52 16.59
N ARG A 202 -1.96 13.20 16.78
CA ARG A 202 -3.19 12.50 17.19
C ARG A 202 -3.68 12.92 18.56
N SER A 203 -2.77 13.16 19.51
CA SER A 203 -3.14 13.64 20.84
C SER A 203 -3.80 15.02 20.83
N LEU A 204 -3.62 15.80 19.77
CA LEU A 204 -4.22 17.12 19.55
C LEU A 204 -5.50 17.07 18.67
N GLY A 205 -5.92 15.90 18.20
CA GLY A 205 -7.12 15.75 17.36
C GLY A 205 -6.86 15.87 15.84
N PHE A 206 -5.64 15.57 15.38
CA PHE A 206 -5.28 15.48 13.97
C PHE A 206 -5.03 14.03 13.54
N ILE A 207 -5.51 13.64 12.35
CA ILE A 207 -5.41 12.25 11.91
C ILE A 207 -4.00 11.90 11.42
N THR A 208 -3.32 12.85 10.76
CA THR A 208 -1.91 12.77 10.36
C THR A 208 -1.11 13.95 10.91
N GLN A 209 0.22 13.90 10.78
CA GLN A 209 1.09 15.04 11.10
C GLN A 209 0.81 16.22 10.16
N TYR A 210 0.59 15.95 8.87
CA TYR A 210 0.39 16.95 7.83
C TYR A 210 -0.92 17.73 7.98
N SER A 211 -1.96 17.11 8.57
CA SER A 211 -3.21 17.79 8.93
C SER A 211 -3.00 19.04 9.81
N ARG A 212 -1.86 19.16 10.49
CA ARG A 212 -1.55 20.33 11.32
C ARG A 212 -1.10 21.55 10.53
N SER A 213 -0.78 21.40 9.25
CA SER A 213 -0.22 22.49 8.45
C SER A 213 -1.21 23.65 8.30
N ASN A 214 -2.46 23.35 7.96
CA ASN A 214 -3.58 24.30 7.90
C ASN A 214 -4.93 23.54 7.77
N PRO A 215 -6.09 24.24 7.90
CA PRO A 215 -7.39 23.58 7.87
C PRO A 215 -7.76 22.89 6.56
N LEU A 216 -7.31 23.40 5.40
CA LEU A 216 -7.60 22.77 4.10
C LEU A 216 -6.92 21.39 4.02
N GLU A 217 -5.66 21.31 4.44
CA GLU A 217 -4.93 20.04 4.50
C GLU A 217 -5.50 19.09 5.53
N ASP A 218 -5.97 19.59 6.68
CA ASP A 218 -6.66 18.78 7.68
C ASP A 218 -7.93 18.15 7.12
N PHE A 219 -8.74 18.92 6.38
CA PHE A 219 -9.95 18.39 5.75
C PHE A 219 -9.61 17.33 4.68
N ALA A 220 -8.65 17.62 3.81
CA ALA A 220 -8.18 16.67 2.79
C ALA A 220 -7.61 15.39 3.40
N GLU A 221 -6.82 15.51 4.47
CA GLU A 221 -6.26 14.38 5.22
C GLU A 221 -7.32 13.56 5.95
N MET A 222 -8.37 14.19 6.46
CA MET A 222 -9.51 13.47 7.02
C MET A 222 -10.21 12.62 5.96
N VAL A 223 -10.50 13.17 4.78
CA VAL A 223 -11.13 12.43 3.68
C VAL A 223 -10.23 11.29 3.20
N SER A 224 -8.98 11.60 2.86
CA SER A 224 -8.02 10.63 2.33
C SER A 224 -7.73 9.53 3.34
N SER A 225 -7.55 9.84 4.62
CA SER A 225 -7.31 8.86 5.69
C SER A 225 -8.52 7.96 5.90
N MET A 226 -9.73 8.52 5.96
CA MET A 226 -10.93 7.70 6.13
C MET A 226 -11.08 6.70 4.98
N LEU A 227 -10.86 7.12 3.73
CA LEU A 227 -10.95 6.24 2.55
C LEU A 227 -9.78 5.24 2.48
N GLN A 228 -8.56 5.65 2.82
CA GLN A 228 -7.37 4.80 2.83
C GLN A 228 -7.43 3.71 3.91
N TYR A 229 -7.84 4.07 5.13
CA TYR A 229 -7.95 3.15 6.27
C TYR A 229 -9.19 2.27 6.21
N GLY A 230 -10.25 2.73 5.54
CA GLY A 230 -11.56 2.12 5.65
C GLY A 230 -12.10 2.23 7.07
N LYS A 231 -13.34 1.77 7.27
CA LYS A 231 -14.05 2.01 8.54
C LYS A 231 -13.34 1.41 9.75
N LEU A 232 -12.97 0.13 9.67
CA LEU A 232 -12.47 -0.58 10.85
C LEU A 232 -11.12 -0.04 11.32
N GLN A 233 -10.14 0.15 10.43
CA GLN A 233 -8.83 0.64 10.85
C GLN A 233 -8.91 2.10 11.31
N TYR A 234 -9.71 2.94 10.64
CA TYR A 234 -9.96 4.30 11.09
C TYR A 234 -10.59 4.33 12.49
N ASP A 235 -11.64 3.53 12.71
CA ASP A 235 -12.29 3.43 14.01
C ASP A 235 -11.34 2.91 15.09
N ALA A 236 -10.49 1.94 14.78
CA ALA A 236 -9.48 1.43 15.72
C ALA A 236 -8.47 2.50 16.11
N ILE A 237 -8.00 3.32 15.14
CA ILE A 237 -7.11 4.45 15.41
C ILE A 237 -7.79 5.47 16.33
N VAL A 238 -9.02 5.89 16.00
CA VAL A 238 -9.72 6.94 16.75
C VAL A 238 -10.15 6.45 18.13
N ASN A 239 -10.62 5.22 18.26
CA ASN A 239 -11.09 4.65 19.54
C ASN A 239 -9.96 4.34 20.52
N ALA A 240 -8.72 4.24 20.05
CA ALA A 240 -7.55 4.07 20.91
C ALA A 240 -7.08 5.39 21.56
N LEU A 241 -7.63 6.54 21.14
CA LEU A 241 -7.23 7.85 21.65
C LEU A 241 -7.95 8.22 22.95
N PRO A 242 -7.35 9.10 23.79
CA PRO A 242 -8.05 9.71 24.92
C PRO A 242 -9.31 10.48 24.49
N ALA A 243 -10.22 10.72 25.44
CA ALA A 243 -11.55 11.27 25.17
C ALA A 243 -11.56 12.59 24.36
N ASP A 244 -10.67 13.54 24.66
CA ASP A 244 -10.61 14.84 23.97
C ASP A 244 -10.21 14.72 22.48
N PRO A 245 -9.03 14.16 22.12
CA PRO A 245 -8.68 13.98 20.71
C PRO A 245 -9.62 13.04 19.96
N GLN A 246 -10.17 12.02 20.64
CA GLN A 246 -11.20 11.15 20.07
C GLN A 246 -12.43 11.97 19.66
N ALA A 247 -12.96 12.81 20.57
CA ALA A 247 -14.13 13.65 20.30
C ALA A 247 -13.88 14.63 19.15
N LYS A 248 -12.69 15.25 19.08
CA LYS A 248 -12.30 16.14 17.98
C LYS A 248 -12.29 15.42 16.63
N LEU A 249 -11.66 14.25 16.53
CA LEU A 249 -11.64 13.49 15.28
C LEU A 249 -13.02 12.99 14.87
N ARG A 250 -13.85 12.53 15.82
CA ARG A 250 -15.25 12.17 15.52
C ARG A 250 -16.07 13.37 15.04
N LYS A 251 -15.81 14.57 15.57
CA LYS A 251 -16.47 15.79 15.09
C LYS A 251 -16.03 16.15 13.66
N LYS A 252 -14.75 16.02 13.34
CA LYS A 252 -14.20 16.20 11.98
C LYS A 252 -14.77 15.19 10.99
N GLU A 253 -14.86 13.92 11.38
CA GLU A 253 -15.51 12.86 10.59
C GLU A 253 -16.95 13.22 10.24
N GLN A 254 -17.73 13.74 11.20
CA GLN A 254 -19.11 14.18 10.94
C GLN A 254 -19.17 15.30 9.89
N PHE A 255 -18.25 16.26 9.94
CA PHE A 255 -18.18 17.32 8.92
C PHE A 255 -17.87 16.77 7.52
N VAL A 256 -16.95 15.81 7.41
CA VAL A 256 -16.65 15.13 6.14
C VAL A 256 -17.90 14.42 5.60
N VAL A 257 -18.54 13.60 6.44
CA VAL A 257 -19.74 12.85 6.06
C VAL A 257 -20.87 13.80 5.65
N GLU A 258 -21.09 14.88 6.41
CA GLU A 258 -22.11 15.88 6.07
C GLU A 258 -21.79 16.60 4.77
N TYR A 259 -20.54 16.98 4.54
CA TYR A 259 -20.10 17.66 3.31
C TYR A 259 -20.38 16.81 2.08
N PHE A 260 -19.92 15.55 2.06
CA PHE A 260 -20.18 14.65 0.92
C PHE A 260 -21.66 14.39 0.70
N ARG A 261 -22.45 14.22 1.77
CA ARG A 261 -23.89 13.99 1.66
C ARG A 261 -24.63 15.21 1.12
N THR A 262 -24.35 16.41 1.64
CA THR A 262 -25.13 17.62 1.35
C THR A 262 -24.68 18.35 0.10
N VAL A 263 -23.38 18.33 -0.20
CA VAL A 263 -22.80 19.05 -1.36
C VAL A 263 -22.75 18.14 -2.58
N TRP A 264 -22.39 16.87 -2.40
CA TRP A 264 -22.12 15.96 -3.50
C TRP A 264 -23.13 14.83 -3.65
N ASN A 265 -24.14 14.75 -2.77
CA ASN A 265 -25.12 13.66 -2.72
C ASN A 265 -24.46 12.27 -2.68
N ILE A 266 -23.36 12.16 -1.93
CA ILE A 266 -22.59 10.92 -1.75
C ILE A 266 -22.75 10.46 -0.30
N ASP A 267 -23.16 9.20 -0.12
CA ASP A 267 -22.99 8.52 1.17
C ASP A 267 -21.50 8.18 1.35
N PHE A 268 -20.84 8.90 2.24
CA PHE A 268 -19.40 8.75 2.44
C PHE A 268 -19.02 7.38 3.02
N TYR A 269 -19.86 6.76 3.84
CA TYR A 269 -19.56 5.43 4.37
C TYR A 269 -19.76 4.34 3.30
N ALA A 270 -20.74 4.51 2.41
CA ALA A 270 -20.86 3.65 1.23
C ALA A 270 -19.64 3.78 0.31
N LEU A 271 -19.16 5.00 0.08
CA LEU A 271 -17.92 5.25 -0.66
C LEU A 271 -16.71 4.59 0.01
N GLN A 272 -16.56 4.77 1.32
CA GLN A 272 -15.49 4.16 2.11
C GLN A 272 -15.52 2.63 1.99
N ALA A 273 -16.69 2.00 2.04
CA ALA A 273 -16.85 0.56 1.86
C ALA A 273 -16.45 0.11 0.45
N GLU A 274 -16.81 0.86 -0.60
CA GLU A 274 -16.43 0.53 -1.98
C GLU A 274 -14.94 0.68 -2.25
N VAL A 275 -14.30 1.73 -1.70
CA VAL A 275 -12.83 1.91 -1.76
C VAL A 275 -12.12 0.79 -1.02
N THR A 276 -12.62 0.41 0.16
CA THR A 276 -12.09 -0.72 0.95
C THR A 276 -12.18 -2.03 0.15
N ALA A 277 -13.34 -2.32 -0.43
CA ALA A 277 -13.54 -3.52 -1.25
C ALA A 277 -12.69 -3.50 -2.52
N ALA A 278 -12.50 -2.34 -3.15
CA ALA A 278 -11.63 -2.18 -4.30
C ALA A 278 -10.16 -2.42 -3.96
N THR A 279 -9.71 -1.96 -2.79
CA THR A 279 -8.37 -2.21 -2.26
C THR A 279 -8.15 -3.69 -2.05
N ASP A 280 -9.10 -4.39 -1.40
CA ASP A 280 -9.03 -5.84 -1.20
C ASP A 280 -9.02 -6.64 -2.52
N ARG A 281 -9.77 -6.18 -3.55
CA ARG A 281 -9.75 -6.82 -4.87
C ARG A 281 -8.43 -6.64 -5.61
N ASN A 282 -7.70 -5.57 -5.34
CA ASN A 282 -6.40 -5.28 -5.95
C ASN A 282 -5.22 -5.83 -5.14
N ALA A 283 -5.46 -6.33 -3.93
CA ALA A 283 -4.43 -6.97 -3.12
C ALA A 283 -3.82 -8.17 -3.85
N PRO A 284 -2.51 -8.43 -3.66
CA PRO A 284 -1.85 -9.58 -4.29
C PRO A 284 -2.49 -10.90 -3.81
N PRO A 285 -2.52 -11.95 -4.66
CA PRO A 285 -2.87 -13.29 -4.21
C PRO A 285 -2.01 -13.69 -3.00
N LEU A 286 -2.62 -14.22 -1.94
CA LEU A 286 -1.90 -14.52 -0.70
C LEU A 286 -0.67 -15.42 -0.94
N SER A 287 -0.80 -16.39 -1.85
CA SER A 287 0.26 -17.33 -2.21
C SER A 287 1.53 -16.69 -2.78
N THR A 288 1.47 -15.44 -3.28
CA THR A 288 2.62 -14.74 -3.85
C THR A 288 3.33 -13.82 -2.85
N VAL A 289 2.79 -13.65 -1.65
CA VAL A 289 3.28 -12.71 -0.63
C VAL A 289 3.56 -13.36 0.73
N LEU A 290 3.73 -14.68 0.74
CA LEU A 290 4.26 -15.44 1.87
C LEU A 290 5.76 -15.71 1.67
N GLY A 291 6.57 -15.47 2.70
CA GLY A 291 8.00 -15.78 2.67
C GLY A 291 8.88 -14.73 3.32
N THR A 292 10.17 -15.02 3.41
CA THR A 292 11.17 -14.07 3.90
C THR A 292 11.25 -12.85 2.96
N GLY A 293 11.15 -11.64 3.53
CA GLY A 293 11.17 -10.39 2.77
C GLY A 293 9.87 -10.08 2.03
N GLN A 294 8.82 -10.89 2.20
CA GLN A 294 7.48 -10.62 1.70
C GLN A 294 6.62 -9.94 2.77
N THR A 295 5.41 -9.54 2.37
CA THR A 295 4.41 -8.93 3.28
C THR A 295 4.12 -9.81 4.49
N TYR A 296 4.07 -11.13 4.31
CA TYR A 296 3.71 -12.08 5.36
C TYR A 296 4.83 -13.07 5.60
N THR A 297 5.38 -13.00 6.80
CA THR A 297 6.45 -13.89 7.29
C THR A 297 5.92 -14.93 8.26
N THR A 298 4.75 -14.68 8.86
CA THR A 298 4.13 -15.58 9.82
C THR A 298 2.64 -15.76 9.58
N PHE A 299 2.12 -16.91 10.01
CA PHE A 299 0.71 -17.24 10.05
C PHE A 299 0.41 -17.90 11.39
N THR A 300 -0.32 -17.22 12.26
CA THR A 300 -0.52 -17.66 13.65
C THR A 300 -1.99 -17.76 13.99
N ALA A 301 -2.37 -18.81 14.71
CA ALA A 301 -3.73 -18.93 15.20
C ALA A 301 -3.78 -19.51 16.62
N SER A 302 -4.78 -19.07 17.35
CA SER A 302 -5.25 -19.73 18.58
C SER A 302 -6.57 -20.43 18.25
N PRO A 303 -6.60 -21.71 17.82
CA PRO A 303 -7.83 -22.36 17.32
C PRO A 303 -9.02 -22.33 18.28
N SER A 304 -8.76 -22.24 19.59
CA SER A 304 -9.82 -22.15 20.61
C SER A 304 -10.46 -20.76 20.74
N THR A 305 -9.83 -19.69 20.23
CA THR A 305 -10.35 -18.31 20.33
C THR A 305 -10.52 -17.63 18.97
N GLN A 306 -9.75 -18.04 17.97
CA GLN A 306 -9.81 -17.51 16.61
C GLN A 306 -10.65 -18.45 15.74
N THR A 307 -11.92 -18.07 15.56
CA THR A 307 -12.94 -18.84 14.84
C THR A 307 -13.41 -18.11 13.57
N PRO A 308 -13.95 -18.85 12.58
CA PRO A 308 -14.09 -20.31 12.55
C PRO A 308 -12.87 -21.00 11.94
N GLN A 309 -12.26 -21.95 12.66
CA GLN A 309 -11.48 -23.04 12.04
C GLN A 309 -12.45 -24.03 11.39
N SER A 310 -12.01 -24.82 10.40
CA SER A 310 -12.86 -25.87 9.86
C SER A 310 -13.20 -26.94 10.91
N ALA A 311 -14.34 -27.61 10.73
CA ALA A 311 -14.76 -28.68 11.65
C ALA A 311 -13.74 -29.84 11.68
N GLU A 312 -13.18 -30.25 10.54
CA GLU A 312 -12.14 -31.30 10.46
C GLU A 312 -10.91 -30.89 11.27
N PHE A 313 -10.35 -29.71 11.00
CA PHE A 313 -9.14 -29.25 11.69
C PHE A 313 -9.36 -29.02 13.18
N LEU A 314 -10.51 -28.45 13.58
CA LEU A 314 -10.83 -28.23 14.98
C LEU A 314 -11.02 -29.55 15.75
N GLY A 315 -11.57 -30.58 15.09
CA GLY A 315 -11.63 -31.94 15.65
C GLY A 315 -10.23 -32.48 15.97
N LEU A 316 -9.32 -32.41 15.01
CA LEU A 316 -7.92 -32.84 15.18
C LEU A 316 -7.19 -32.04 16.27
N TRP A 317 -7.46 -30.73 16.34
CA TRP A 317 -6.93 -29.85 17.38
C TRP A 317 -7.40 -30.27 18.77
N ASN A 318 -8.69 -30.54 18.93
CA ASN A 318 -9.27 -30.95 20.21
C ASN A 318 -8.78 -32.34 20.65
N THR A 319 -8.66 -33.29 19.73
CA THR A 319 -8.02 -34.59 20.01
C THR A 319 -6.59 -34.40 20.50
N SER A 320 -5.82 -33.52 19.84
CA SER A 320 -4.44 -33.22 20.24
C SER A 320 -4.37 -32.55 21.62
N LYS A 321 -5.29 -31.62 21.93
CA LYS A 321 -5.40 -31.02 23.27
C LYS A 321 -5.63 -32.08 24.35
N THR A 322 -6.52 -33.05 24.12
CA THR A 322 -6.78 -34.13 25.08
C THR A 322 -5.55 -35.01 25.29
N ALA A 323 -4.86 -35.38 24.21
CA ALA A 323 -3.63 -36.18 24.29
C ALA A 323 -2.49 -35.42 25.01
N MET A 324 -2.37 -34.12 24.77
CA MET A 324 -1.41 -33.24 25.45
C MET A 324 -1.72 -33.09 26.95
N ALA A 325 -3.00 -32.99 27.32
CA ALA A 325 -3.42 -32.90 28.71
C ALA A 325 -3.03 -34.14 29.52
N ALA A 326 -3.06 -35.34 28.91
CA ALA A 326 -2.58 -36.57 29.52
C ALA A 326 -1.06 -36.57 29.84
N GLN A 327 -0.31 -35.63 29.27
CA GLN A 327 1.11 -35.39 29.54
C GLN A 327 1.36 -34.14 30.40
N ASN A 328 0.33 -33.58 31.03
CA ASN A 328 0.39 -32.33 31.82
C ASN A 328 0.75 -31.08 30.98
N PHE A 329 0.38 -31.08 29.70
CA PHE A 329 0.53 -29.92 28.81
C PHE A 329 -0.81 -29.40 28.31
N VAL A 330 -0.88 -28.09 28.07
CA VAL A 330 -2.04 -27.43 27.47
C VAL A 330 -1.62 -26.86 26.11
N LEU A 331 -2.16 -27.40 25.02
CA LEU A 331 -1.93 -26.89 23.67
C LEU A 331 -2.76 -25.62 23.44
N THR A 332 -2.10 -24.53 23.07
CA THR A 332 -2.71 -23.18 23.03
C THR A 332 -2.79 -22.60 21.63
N GLN A 333 -1.69 -22.65 20.87
CA GLN A 333 -1.58 -21.99 19.56
C GLN A 333 -0.76 -22.82 18.59
N TYR A 334 -0.91 -22.53 17.30
CA TYR A 334 0.09 -22.89 16.31
C TYR A 334 0.54 -21.65 15.54
N SER A 335 1.75 -21.71 15.01
CA SER A 335 2.25 -20.72 14.05
C SER A 335 3.01 -21.40 12.93
N MET A 336 2.94 -20.82 11.73
CA MET A 336 3.83 -21.11 10.62
C MET A 336 4.77 -19.92 10.45
N THR A 337 6.06 -20.16 10.39
CA THR A 337 7.07 -19.15 10.04
C THR A 337 7.65 -19.48 8.67
N PHE A 338 7.60 -18.53 7.74
CA PHE A 338 8.06 -18.72 6.36
C PHE A 338 9.50 -18.21 6.20
N GLY A 339 10.44 -19.14 6.18
CA GLY A 339 11.87 -18.89 6.06
C GLY A 339 12.37 -18.84 4.61
N THR A 340 13.70 -18.77 4.48
CA THR A 340 14.39 -18.79 3.19
C THR A 340 14.30 -20.19 2.55
N GLY A 341 14.47 -20.25 1.22
CA GLY A 341 14.51 -21.55 0.52
C GLY A 341 13.24 -22.38 0.62
N ASN A 342 12.06 -21.74 0.69
CA ASN A 342 10.75 -22.36 0.87
C ASN A 342 10.59 -23.11 2.20
N LEU A 343 11.40 -22.81 3.21
CA LEU A 343 11.25 -23.36 4.55
C LEU A 343 9.96 -22.84 5.20
N MET A 344 9.18 -23.72 5.78
CA MET A 344 8.05 -23.41 6.66
C MET A 344 8.23 -24.18 7.96
N THR A 345 8.45 -23.46 9.05
CA THR A 345 8.48 -24.05 10.40
C THR A 345 7.07 -24.01 10.98
N PHE A 346 6.48 -25.17 11.23
CA PHE A 346 5.24 -25.28 11.98
C PHE A 346 5.58 -25.45 13.46
N ARG A 347 5.13 -24.50 14.28
CA ARG A 347 5.35 -24.45 15.72
C ARG A 347 4.06 -24.72 16.45
N TYR A 348 4.11 -25.66 17.38
CA TYR A 348 3.10 -25.85 18.41
C TYR A 348 3.51 -25.05 19.65
N THR A 349 2.64 -24.15 20.11
CA THR A 349 2.81 -23.45 21.39
C THR A 349 1.94 -24.14 22.43
N PHE A 350 2.55 -24.51 23.55
CA PHE A 350 1.86 -25.18 24.64
C PHE A 350 2.45 -24.77 25.99
N THR A 351 1.69 -24.92 27.06
CA THR A 351 2.13 -24.59 28.41
C THR A 351 2.11 -25.82 29.31
N ASN A 352 2.73 -25.73 30.48
CA ASN A 352 2.38 -26.62 31.58
C ASN A 352 0.91 -26.40 32.01
N THR A 353 0.34 -27.34 32.77
CA THR A 353 -1.05 -27.24 33.27
C THR A 353 -1.33 -25.94 34.04
N ALA A 354 -0.33 -25.40 34.75
CA ALA A 354 -0.47 -24.14 35.50
C ALA A 354 -0.45 -22.88 34.61
N GLY A 355 -0.11 -22.99 33.32
CA GLY A 355 -0.01 -21.86 32.40
C GLY A 355 1.19 -20.92 32.65
N THR A 356 2.10 -21.29 33.56
CA THR A 356 3.23 -20.45 34.00
C THR A 356 4.47 -20.59 33.13
N THR A 357 4.61 -21.70 32.39
CA THR A 357 5.76 -21.96 31.53
C THR A 357 5.26 -22.27 30.13
N THR A 358 5.77 -21.53 29.13
CA THR A 358 5.47 -21.75 27.71
C THR A 358 6.61 -22.52 27.05
N TYR A 359 6.24 -23.52 26.26
CA TYR A 359 7.11 -24.36 25.46
C TYR A 359 6.74 -24.23 23.99
N TYR A 360 7.72 -24.52 23.14
CA TYR A 360 7.56 -24.52 21.68
C TYR A 360 8.05 -25.86 21.14
N GLY A 361 7.22 -26.48 20.30
CA GLY A 361 7.54 -27.69 19.54
C GLY A 361 7.60 -27.37 18.06
N ASP A 362 8.78 -27.45 17.43
CA ASP A 362 8.98 -27.10 16.03
C ASP A 362 9.14 -28.33 15.12
N ILE A 363 8.57 -28.24 13.93
CA ILE A 363 8.82 -29.15 12.82
C ILE A 363 8.89 -28.36 11.50
N ASP A 364 9.94 -28.62 10.73
CA ASP A 364 10.23 -27.95 9.48
C ASP A 364 9.67 -28.72 8.27
N TYR A 365 9.11 -27.97 7.34
CA TYR A 365 8.68 -28.44 6.04
C TYR A 365 9.30 -27.60 4.93
N THR A 366 9.62 -28.21 3.80
CA THR A 366 9.71 -27.50 2.53
C THR A 366 8.29 -27.30 2.01
N MET A 367 7.92 -26.05 1.72
CA MET A 367 6.61 -25.66 1.19
C MET A 367 6.73 -25.25 -0.28
N ALA A 368 6.35 -26.14 -1.19
CA ALA A 368 6.30 -25.82 -2.63
C ALA A 368 4.90 -25.30 -2.99
N ILE A 369 4.81 -24.12 -3.61
CA ILE A 369 3.56 -23.52 -4.09
C ILE A 369 3.55 -23.56 -5.62
N ASP A 370 2.52 -24.14 -6.23
CA ASP A 370 2.37 -24.19 -7.68
C ASP A 370 1.79 -22.88 -8.27
N GLY A 371 1.73 -22.79 -9.61
CA GLY A 371 1.18 -21.61 -10.30
C GLY A 371 -0.30 -21.33 -10.02
N ASN A 372 -1.02 -22.31 -9.44
CA ASN A 372 -2.41 -22.15 -9.01
C ASN A 372 -2.50 -21.77 -7.52
N GLY A 373 -1.39 -21.50 -6.84
CA GLY A 373 -1.37 -21.16 -5.41
C GLY A 373 -1.66 -22.35 -4.49
N VAL A 374 -1.43 -23.58 -4.95
CA VAL A 374 -1.58 -24.79 -4.12
C VAL A 374 -0.23 -25.18 -3.52
N ALA A 375 -0.17 -25.20 -2.20
CA ALA A 375 0.98 -25.60 -1.41
C ALA A 375 1.02 -27.11 -1.16
N THR A 376 2.21 -27.68 -1.27
CA THR A 376 2.56 -29.04 -0.82
C THR A 376 3.63 -28.94 0.25
N LEU A 377 3.40 -29.59 1.40
CA LEU A 377 4.33 -29.60 2.53
C LEU A 377 5.09 -30.92 2.57
N THR A 378 6.42 -30.86 2.56
CA THR A 378 7.29 -32.04 2.67
C THR A 378 8.20 -31.88 3.89
N PRO A 379 8.21 -32.80 4.87
CA PRO A 379 9.10 -32.70 6.01
C PRO A 379 10.55 -32.56 5.61
N VAL A 380 11.24 -31.62 6.24
CA VAL A 380 12.70 -31.55 6.15
C VAL A 380 13.29 -32.79 6.85
N SER A 381 14.30 -33.39 6.26
CA SER A 381 14.99 -34.54 6.84
C SER A 381 16.50 -34.42 6.62
N PRO A 382 17.33 -34.49 7.68
CA PRO A 382 16.93 -34.57 9.10
C PRO A 382 16.30 -33.25 9.59
N GLN A 383 15.43 -33.34 10.61
CA GLN A 383 14.97 -32.16 11.36
C GLN A 383 16.13 -31.58 12.19
N PRO A 384 16.17 -30.25 12.43
CA PRO A 384 17.10 -29.66 13.37
C PRO A 384 16.97 -30.25 14.78
N THR A 385 18.00 -30.07 15.62
CA THR A 385 18.10 -30.71 16.95
C THR A 385 18.09 -29.71 18.11
N THR A 386 17.70 -28.45 17.88
CA THR A 386 17.61 -27.47 18.96
C THR A 386 16.45 -27.80 19.91
N THR A 387 16.39 -27.11 21.06
CA THR A 387 15.41 -27.39 22.13
C THR A 387 13.97 -27.48 21.63
N THR A 388 13.56 -26.64 20.67
CA THR A 388 12.18 -26.63 20.18
C THR A 388 11.84 -27.87 19.35
N TYR A 389 12.78 -28.41 18.57
CA TYR A 389 12.60 -29.67 17.84
C TYR A 389 12.67 -30.88 18.78
N GLY A 390 13.51 -30.81 19.82
CA GLY A 390 13.51 -31.79 20.91
C GLY A 390 12.15 -31.87 21.61
N ASN A 391 11.56 -30.71 21.93
CA ASN A 391 10.21 -30.61 22.49
C ASN A 391 9.15 -31.18 21.55
N TYR A 392 9.24 -30.92 20.23
CA TYR A 392 8.35 -31.56 19.26
C TYR A 392 8.44 -33.10 19.33
N GLY A 393 9.65 -33.65 19.49
CA GLY A 393 9.86 -35.08 19.69
C GLY A 393 9.06 -35.66 20.87
N VAL A 394 8.95 -34.92 21.98
CA VAL A 394 8.15 -35.32 23.16
C VAL A 394 6.66 -35.36 22.84
N ILE A 395 6.16 -34.35 22.12
CA ILE A 395 4.71 -34.19 21.86
C ILE A 395 4.24 -34.84 20.55
N LYS A 396 5.16 -35.36 19.72
CA LYS A 396 4.91 -35.81 18.34
C LYS A 396 3.71 -36.75 18.23
N ASN A 397 3.59 -37.71 19.15
CA ASN A 397 2.47 -38.66 19.16
C ASN A 397 1.14 -38.00 19.54
N SER A 398 1.16 -37.02 20.44
CA SER A 398 -0.04 -36.28 20.86
C SER A 398 -0.59 -35.38 19.76
N VAL A 399 0.27 -34.84 18.89
CA VAL A 399 -0.12 -33.94 17.79
C VAL A 399 -0.14 -34.63 16.41
N ALA A 400 -0.05 -35.96 16.38
CA ALA A 400 0.07 -36.73 15.15
C ALA A 400 -1.10 -36.51 14.17
N GLY A 401 -2.32 -36.27 14.67
CA GLY A 401 -3.47 -35.96 13.83
C GLY A 401 -3.30 -34.67 13.03
N ILE A 402 -2.81 -33.61 13.66
CA ILE A 402 -2.50 -32.34 12.99
C ILE A 402 -1.34 -32.53 12.00
N ALA A 403 -0.28 -33.22 12.42
CA ALA A 403 0.87 -33.47 11.56
C ALA A 403 0.47 -34.24 10.29
N ASN A 404 -0.29 -35.33 10.44
CA ASN A 404 -0.80 -36.12 9.31
C ASN A 404 -1.73 -35.30 8.41
N TYR A 405 -2.55 -34.41 8.98
CA TYR A 405 -3.39 -33.51 8.19
C TYR A 405 -2.55 -32.57 7.31
N LEU A 406 -1.44 -32.04 7.80
CA LEU A 406 -0.54 -31.21 7.00
C LEU A 406 0.22 -32.02 5.93
N LEU A 407 0.62 -33.26 6.27
CA LEU A 407 1.43 -34.13 5.40
C LEU A 407 0.67 -34.73 4.23
N ASN A 408 -0.55 -35.20 4.50
CA ASN A 408 -1.30 -36.01 3.55
C ASN A 408 -2.15 -35.17 2.59
N ASN A 409 -2.12 -33.85 2.73
CA ASN A 409 -2.96 -32.93 1.98
C ASN A 409 -2.14 -31.84 1.30
N LYS A 410 -2.69 -31.33 0.21
CA LYS A 410 -2.23 -30.09 -0.44
C LYS A 410 -3.21 -28.98 -0.12
N PHE A 411 -2.72 -27.74 -0.05
CA PHE A 411 -3.52 -26.61 0.42
C PHE A 411 -3.57 -25.48 -0.60
N LYS A 412 -4.76 -25.13 -1.09
CA LYS A 412 -4.98 -23.86 -1.77
C LYS A 412 -4.84 -22.73 -0.74
N ILE A 413 -3.85 -21.87 -0.96
CA ILE A 413 -3.61 -20.70 -0.10
C ILE A 413 -4.46 -19.55 -0.62
N ASP A 414 -5.28 -18.97 0.25
CA ASP A 414 -6.06 -17.77 -0.04
C ASP A 414 -6.40 -17.00 1.25
N TYR A 415 -6.91 -15.78 1.11
CA TYR A 415 -7.45 -15.04 2.25
C TYR A 415 -8.66 -15.77 2.85
N ALA A 416 -8.82 -15.67 4.17
CA ALA A 416 -9.89 -16.32 4.90
C ALA A 416 -11.27 -15.76 4.52
N PRO A 417 -12.37 -16.51 4.69
CA PRO A 417 -13.70 -16.05 4.30
C PRO A 417 -14.22 -14.94 5.24
N ASN A 418 -13.69 -14.88 6.46
CA ASN A 418 -13.91 -13.84 7.46
C ASN A 418 -12.76 -12.82 7.49
N VAL A 419 -12.01 -12.67 6.38
CA VAL A 419 -11.00 -11.62 6.27
C VAL A 419 -11.64 -10.27 6.55
N VAL A 420 -11.00 -9.53 7.42
CA VAL A 420 -11.43 -8.18 7.77
C VAL A 420 -11.26 -7.29 6.52
N ALA A 421 -12.33 -6.61 6.13
CA ALA A 421 -12.29 -5.75 4.94
C ALA A 421 -11.19 -4.69 5.04
N GLY A 422 -10.44 -4.49 3.96
CA GLY A 422 -9.35 -3.53 3.86
C GLY A 422 -8.02 -4.01 4.46
N THR A 423 -7.91 -5.29 4.83
CA THR A 423 -6.67 -5.85 5.40
C THR A 423 -5.85 -6.67 4.41
N LYS A 424 -6.38 -7.05 3.24
CA LYS A 424 -5.64 -7.93 2.32
C LYS A 424 -4.33 -7.30 1.85
N GLY A 425 -3.23 -8.05 1.94
CA GLY A 425 -1.88 -7.58 1.64
C GLY A 425 -1.29 -6.61 2.67
N LEU A 426 -1.86 -6.55 3.88
CA LEU A 426 -1.33 -5.85 5.05
C LEU A 426 -1.24 -6.78 6.27
N PRO A 427 -0.31 -6.54 7.21
CA PRO A 427 -0.26 -7.26 8.47
C PRO A 427 -1.59 -7.24 9.23
N GLY A 428 -1.92 -8.34 9.90
CA GLY A 428 -3.18 -8.53 10.62
C GLY A 428 -4.32 -9.15 9.79
N ALA A 429 -4.15 -9.31 8.48
CA ALA A 429 -5.13 -10.01 7.63
C ALA A 429 -5.29 -11.47 8.04
N PHE A 430 -6.45 -12.06 7.77
CA PHE A 430 -6.64 -13.49 7.97
C PHE A 430 -6.39 -14.26 6.68
N GLY A 431 -5.51 -15.25 6.76
CA GLY A 431 -5.24 -16.22 5.70
C GLY A 431 -5.90 -17.54 5.99
N ALA A 432 -5.96 -18.40 4.98
CA ALA A 432 -6.42 -19.77 5.10
C ALA A 432 -5.64 -20.71 4.19
N PHE A 433 -5.39 -21.91 4.70
CA PHE A 433 -4.87 -23.04 3.96
C PHE A 433 -6.02 -24.01 3.75
N TYR A 434 -6.70 -23.92 2.61
CA TYR A 434 -7.83 -24.77 2.26
C TYR A 434 -7.34 -26.08 1.66
N LYS A 435 -7.77 -27.22 2.19
CA LYS A 435 -7.49 -28.52 1.60
C LYS A 435 -7.97 -28.50 0.15
N SER A 436 -7.05 -28.75 -0.77
CA SER A 436 -7.29 -28.63 -2.22
C SER A 436 -8.41 -29.53 -2.75
N THR A 437 -8.71 -30.61 -2.04
CA THR A 437 -9.79 -31.55 -2.38
C THR A 437 -11.12 -31.24 -1.68
N ASP A 438 -11.13 -30.35 -0.68
CA ASP A 438 -12.33 -29.96 0.08
C ASP A 438 -12.16 -28.57 0.71
N GLN A 439 -12.81 -27.57 0.13
CA GLN A 439 -12.75 -26.18 0.62
C GLN A 439 -13.39 -25.97 2.00
N ASN A 440 -14.19 -26.91 2.51
CA ASN A 440 -14.73 -26.82 3.87
C ASN A 440 -13.74 -27.28 4.94
N SER A 441 -12.61 -27.85 4.52
CA SER A 441 -11.53 -28.32 5.37
C SER A 441 -10.33 -27.37 5.23
N TYR A 442 -10.02 -26.66 6.30
CA TYR A 442 -9.03 -25.59 6.28
C TYR A 442 -8.54 -25.23 7.69
N LEU A 443 -7.40 -24.56 7.73
CA LEU A 443 -6.92 -23.86 8.93
C LEU A 443 -6.77 -22.36 8.62
N ILE A 444 -7.25 -21.52 9.54
CA ILE A 444 -7.19 -20.05 9.44
C ILE A 444 -6.22 -19.46 10.44
N GLY A 445 -5.64 -18.32 10.12
CA GLY A 445 -4.69 -17.66 11.02
C GLY A 445 -4.45 -16.21 10.62
N THR A 446 -3.96 -15.44 11.60
CA THR A 446 -3.52 -14.06 11.41
C THR A 446 -2.16 -14.05 10.71
N LEU A 447 -2.08 -13.29 9.64
CA LEU A 447 -0.87 -13.09 8.84
C LEU A 447 -0.11 -11.87 9.35
N ASN A 448 1.21 -11.97 9.55
CA ASN A 448 2.07 -10.83 9.90
C ASN A 448 3.40 -10.83 9.16
#